data_AF-A0A7J9K6G9-F1
#
_entry.id   AF-A0A7J9K6G9-F1
#
_cell.length_a   1.000
_cell.length_b   1.000
_cell.length_c   1.000
_cell.angle_alpha   90.00
_cell.angle_beta   90.00
_cell.angle_gamma   90.00
#
_symmetry.space_group_name_H-M   'P 1'
#
loop_
_entity.id
_entity.type
_entity.pdbx_description
1 polymer ?
#
loop_
_entity_poly.entity_id
_entity_poly.type
_entity_poly.pdbx_seq_one_letter_code
_entity_poly.pdbx_strand_id
1 'polypeptide(L)'
;MASGFKRVDEDRERGLDHGAWVPLMLMYPEADIPVCQLSVQSKRDGNYHYNLGKALAPLKDEGVLIMGSGSATHNLRALRMVDGIVPWALEFDTWLKDALLQGRYEDVNCYQEKAPHAKMAHPWPDHFYPLHVAMGAAGENAKAKLIHHSWQLGSLSYASYQFNSAS
;
A
#
# COMPACT_ATOMS: atom_id res chain seq x y z
N MET A 1 -26.12 1.90 4.43
CA MET A 1 -25.61 0.57 4.82
C MET A 1 -24.30 0.81 5.57
N ALA A 2 -24.21 0.44 6.85
CA ALA A 2 -22.94 0.58 7.59
C ALA A 2 -21.86 -0.22 6.85
N SER A 3 -20.72 0.41 6.57
CA SER A 3 -19.65 -0.11 5.71
C SER A 3 -18.89 -1.33 6.28
N GLY A 4 -19.48 -2.08 7.20
CA GLY A 4 -18.92 -3.29 7.81
C GLY A 4 -18.03 -3.03 9.05
N PHE A 5 -17.74 -1.78 9.38
CA PHE A 5 -16.89 -1.40 10.52
C PHE A 5 -17.75 -0.97 11.71
N LYS A 6 -17.57 -1.64 12.86
CA LYS A 6 -18.39 -1.44 14.07
C LYS A 6 -17.89 -0.33 15.00
N ARG A 7 -16.59 0.01 14.90
CA ARG A 7 -15.93 0.97 15.77
C ARG A 7 -14.84 1.69 14.99
N VAL A 8 -14.82 3.01 15.14
CA VAL A 8 -13.77 3.92 14.71
C VAL A 8 -13.48 4.82 15.90
N ASP A 9 -12.21 5.02 16.21
CA ASP A 9 -11.76 5.93 17.25
C ASP A 9 -10.94 7.04 16.57
N GLU A 10 -11.16 8.28 16.97
CA GLU A 10 -10.38 9.43 16.52
C GLU A 10 -9.29 9.75 17.55
N ASP A 11 -8.07 9.93 17.07
CA ASP A 11 -6.97 10.48 17.86
C ASP A 11 -6.59 11.85 17.28
N ARG A 12 -6.81 12.90 18.07
CA ARG A 12 -6.57 14.29 17.67
C ARG A 12 -5.21 14.81 18.15
N GLU A 13 -4.50 14.04 18.96
CA GLU A 13 -3.20 14.42 19.55
C GLU A 13 -2.03 13.81 18.77
N ARG A 14 -2.25 12.65 18.15
CA ARG A 14 -1.23 12.00 17.35
C ARG A 14 -0.95 12.76 16.05
N GLY A 15 0.29 13.21 15.90
CA GLY A 15 0.79 13.81 14.65
C GLY A 15 0.99 12.78 13.53
N LEU A 16 1.26 13.29 12.32
CA LEU A 16 1.58 12.46 11.17
C LEU A 16 2.85 11.65 11.40
N ASP A 17 2.80 10.34 11.17
CA ASP A 17 4.02 9.54 11.17
C ASP A 17 4.82 9.70 9.88
N HIS A 18 6.03 9.14 9.86
CA HIS A 18 6.94 9.25 8.72
C HIS A 18 6.36 8.71 7.41
N GLY A 19 5.48 7.71 7.48
CA GLY A 19 4.83 7.13 6.32
C GLY A 19 3.88 8.12 5.64
N ALA A 20 3.20 8.96 6.42
CA ALA A 20 2.35 10.01 5.89
C ALA A 20 3.13 11.29 5.53
N TRP A 21 4.00 11.76 6.43
CA TRP A 21 4.66 13.06 6.29
C TRP A 21 5.69 13.13 5.16
N VAL A 22 6.52 12.09 4.95
CA VAL A 22 7.58 12.09 3.92
C VAL A 22 7.02 12.27 2.49
N PRO A 23 6.05 11.47 2.01
CA PRO A 23 5.51 11.67 0.67
C PRO A 23 4.79 13.02 0.54
N LEU A 24 4.06 13.45 1.56
CA LEU A 24 3.29 14.69 1.51
C LEU A 24 4.19 15.93 1.48
N MET A 25 5.32 15.96 2.19
CA MET A 25 6.25 17.08 2.11
C MET A 25 6.81 17.26 0.69
N LEU A 26 7.00 16.16 -0.06
CA LEU A 26 7.51 16.20 -1.42
C LEU A 26 6.41 16.55 -2.45
N MET A 27 5.20 16.05 -2.24
CA MET A 27 4.08 16.25 -3.17
C MET A 27 3.37 17.61 -2.99
N TYR A 28 3.22 18.05 -1.74
CA TYR A 28 2.46 19.24 -1.34
C TYR A 28 3.24 20.03 -0.27
N PRO A 29 4.39 20.64 -0.64
CA PRO A 29 5.30 21.28 0.31
C PRO A 29 4.69 22.46 1.08
N GLU A 30 3.68 23.12 0.51
CA GLU A 30 2.98 24.25 1.15
C GLU A 30 2.00 23.82 2.25
N ALA A 31 1.71 22.51 2.38
CA ALA A 31 0.82 21.94 3.39
C ALA A 31 -0.59 22.58 3.42
N ASP A 32 -1.13 22.91 2.24
CA ASP A 32 -2.42 23.58 2.04
C ASP A 32 -3.61 22.61 1.84
N ILE A 33 -3.35 21.30 1.85
CA ILE A 33 -4.36 20.25 1.74
C ILE A 33 -4.62 19.62 3.12
N PRO A 34 -5.87 19.55 3.60
CA PRO A 34 -6.20 18.83 4.83
C PRO A 34 -5.88 17.33 4.74
N VAL A 35 -5.24 16.79 5.78
CA VAL A 35 -4.81 15.39 5.84
C VAL A 35 -5.47 14.69 7.02
N CYS A 36 -6.05 13.52 6.77
CA CYS A 36 -6.50 12.60 7.81
C CYS A 36 -5.68 11.31 7.70
N GLN A 37 -4.98 10.95 8.78
CA GLN A 37 -4.20 9.71 8.81
C GLN A 37 -5.07 8.56 9.30
N LEU A 38 -5.05 7.45 8.56
CA LEU A 38 -5.72 6.20 8.95
C LEU A 38 -4.69 5.16 9.40
N SER A 39 -4.87 4.61 10.61
CA SER A 39 -4.01 3.55 11.12
C SER A 39 -4.29 2.19 10.46
N VAL A 40 -3.25 1.41 10.19
CA VAL A 40 -3.37 -0.01 9.84
C VAL A 40 -3.62 -0.87 11.09
N GLN A 41 -4.29 -2.01 10.91
CA GLN A 41 -4.60 -2.96 11.98
C GLN A 41 -3.64 -4.15 11.91
N SER A 42 -2.57 -4.14 12.72
CA SER A 42 -1.47 -5.12 12.64
C SER A 42 -1.87 -6.59 12.86
N LYS A 43 -3.02 -6.84 13.48
CA LYS A 43 -3.57 -8.19 13.73
C LYS A 43 -4.60 -8.63 12.69
N ARG A 44 -4.76 -7.88 11.60
CA ARG A 44 -5.70 -8.15 10.51
C ARG A 44 -4.95 -8.50 9.22
N ASP A 45 -5.64 -9.08 8.26
CA ASP A 45 -5.07 -9.57 7.00
C ASP A 45 -5.26 -8.58 5.84
N GLY A 46 -4.77 -8.94 4.65
CA GLY A 46 -4.94 -8.14 3.44
C GLY A 46 -6.41 -7.92 3.07
N ASN A 47 -7.26 -8.95 3.25
CA ASN A 47 -8.70 -8.87 2.98
C ASN A 47 -9.41 -7.84 3.86
N TYR A 48 -9.08 -7.75 5.14
CA TYR A 48 -9.61 -6.71 6.02
C TYR A 48 -9.27 -5.30 5.51
N HIS A 49 -8.02 -5.05 5.15
CA HIS A 49 -7.55 -3.75 4.68
C HIS A 49 -8.11 -3.42 3.27
N TYR A 50 -8.28 -4.41 2.41
CA TYR A 50 -8.98 -4.26 1.14
C TYR A 50 -10.44 -3.86 1.34
N ASN A 51 -11.16 -4.52 2.24
CA ASN A 51 -12.54 -4.15 2.57
C ASN A 51 -12.63 -2.76 3.24
N LEU A 52 -11.62 -2.34 4.00
CA LEU A 52 -11.50 -0.98 4.50
C LEU A 52 -11.36 0.02 3.36
N GLY A 53 -10.53 -0.28 2.35
CA GLY A 53 -10.47 0.49 1.11
C GLY A 53 -11.83 0.61 0.43
N LYS A 54 -12.56 -0.50 0.27
CA LYS A 54 -13.91 -0.51 -0.32
C LYS A 54 -14.89 0.38 0.45
N ALA A 55 -14.80 0.40 1.78
CA ALA A 55 -15.62 1.27 2.63
C ALA A 55 -15.31 2.76 2.44
N LEU A 56 -14.07 3.10 2.08
CA LEU A 56 -13.62 4.47 1.82
C LEU A 56 -13.86 4.93 0.38
N ALA A 57 -14.09 3.99 -0.56
CA ALA A 57 -14.21 4.29 -1.98
C ALA A 57 -15.17 5.45 -2.34
N PRO A 58 -16.34 5.63 -1.67
CA PRO A 58 -17.24 6.75 -1.97
C PRO A 58 -16.62 8.15 -1.74
N LEU A 59 -15.61 8.28 -0.86
CA LEU A 59 -14.96 9.57 -0.60
C LEU A 59 -14.24 10.14 -1.83
N LYS A 60 -13.88 9.29 -2.80
CA LYS A 60 -13.31 9.75 -4.07
C LYS A 60 -14.29 10.63 -4.85
N ASP A 61 -15.58 10.34 -4.77
CA ASP A 61 -16.65 11.11 -5.41
C ASP A 61 -16.88 12.46 -4.70
N GLU A 62 -16.37 12.59 -3.46
CA GLU A 62 -16.35 13.82 -2.66
C GLU A 62 -15.03 14.61 -2.83
N GLY A 63 -14.16 14.21 -3.77
CA GLY A 63 -12.89 14.89 -4.04
C GLY A 63 -11.74 14.51 -3.10
N VAL A 64 -11.87 13.42 -2.33
CA VAL A 64 -10.82 12.95 -1.42
C VAL A 64 -9.83 12.04 -2.16
N LEU A 65 -8.54 12.37 -2.07
CA LEU A 65 -7.45 11.48 -2.50
C LEU A 65 -7.20 10.42 -1.42
N ILE A 66 -7.33 9.14 -1.79
CA ILE A 66 -6.93 8.02 -0.93
C ILE A 66 -5.53 7.57 -1.34
N MET A 67 -4.58 7.70 -0.42
CA MET A 67 -3.18 7.36 -0.62
C MET A 67 -2.73 6.26 0.35
N GLY A 68 -2.14 5.20 -0.19
CA GLY A 68 -1.41 4.21 0.60
C GLY A 68 0.09 4.46 0.50
N SER A 69 0.75 4.71 1.63
CA SER A 69 2.20 4.90 1.71
C SER A 69 2.84 3.70 2.43
N GLY A 70 3.82 3.08 1.80
CA GLY A 70 4.44 1.84 2.26
C GLY A 70 5.55 1.39 1.32
N SER A 71 5.81 0.08 1.24
CA SER A 71 6.78 -0.47 0.29
C SER A 71 6.38 -1.86 -0.20
N ALA A 72 6.70 -2.16 -1.45
CA ALA A 72 6.50 -3.49 -2.03
C ALA A 72 7.36 -4.56 -1.32
N THR A 73 8.53 -4.20 -0.80
CA THR A 73 9.43 -5.10 -0.06
C THR A 73 10.02 -4.37 1.14
N HIS A 74 9.80 -4.88 2.35
CA HIS A 74 10.18 -4.18 3.59
C HIS A 74 10.77 -5.12 4.65
N ASN A 75 11.97 -5.63 4.38
CA ASN A 75 12.75 -6.39 5.34
C ASN A 75 14.05 -5.68 5.70
N LEU A 76 14.00 -4.88 6.77
CA LEU A 76 15.14 -4.09 7.24
C LEU A 76 16.35 -4.97 7.63
N ARG A 77 16.13 -6.23 8.00
CA ARG A 77 17.22 -7.18 8.34
C ARG A 77 17.96 -7.70 7.10
N ALA A 78 17.36 -7.55 5.92
CA ALA A 78 17.90 -8.00 4.65
C ALA A 78 18.51 -6.86 3.81
N LEU A 79 18.45 -5.61 4.28
CA LEU A 79 19.06 -4.47 3.60
C LEU A 79 20.58 -4.62 3.54
N ARG A 80 21.15 -4.46 2.35
CA ARG A 80 22.59 -4.57 2.12
C ARG A 80 23.00 -3.60 1.03
N MET A 81 24.17 -2.97 1.18
CA MET A 81 24.80 -2.29 0.05
C MET A 81 25.34 -3.36 -0.90
N VAL A 82 24.65 -3.55 -2.02
CA VAL A 82 25.01 -4.49 -3.07
C VAL A 82 24.81 -3.82 -4.42
N ASP A 83 25.59 -4.24 -5.41
CA ASP A 83 25.34 -3.88 -6.80
C ASP A 83 24.16 -4.71 -7.32
N GLY A 84 23.06 -4.03 -7.67
CA GLY A 84 21.85 -4.65 -8.20
C GLY A 84 20.79 -5.01 -7.15
N ILE A 85 19.89 -5.92 -7.51
CA ILE A 85 18.72 -6.32 -6.73
C ILE A 85 18.88 -7.79 -6.31
N VAL A 86 18.60 -8.09 -5.05
CA VAL A 86 18.66 -9.48 -4.58
C VAL A 86 17.52 -10.31 -5.19
N PRO A 87 17.77 -11.57 -5.62
CA PRO A 87 16.80 -12.32 -6.42
C PRO A 87 15.41 -12.45 -5.79
N TRP A 88 15.34 -12.78 -4.49
CA TRP A 88 14.05 -12.94 -3.80
C TRP A 88 13.19 -11.67 -3.83
N ALA A 89 13.83 -10.49 -3.77
CA ALA A 89 13.12 -9.21 -3.75
C ALA A 89 12.60 -8.89 -5.14
N LEU A 90 13.41 -9.12 -6.17
CA LEU A 90 13.00 -8.97 -7.57
C LEU A 90 11.85 -9.91 -7.92
N GLU A 91 11.87 -11.16 -7.45
CA GLU A 91 10.81 -12.14 -7.67
C GLU A 91 9.49 -11.74 -7.01
N PHE A 92 9.52 -11.29 -5.75
CA PHE A 92 8.33 -10.78 -5.05
C PHE A 92 7.76 -9.54 -5.76
N ASP A 93 8.60 -8.55 -6.06
CA ASP A 93 8.18 -7.30 -6.70
C ASP A 93 7.64 -7.53 -8.12
N THR A 94 8.27 -8.41 -8.89
CA THR A 94 7.78 -8.79 -10.23
C THR A 94 6.42 -9.45 -10.14
N TRP A 95 6.24 -10.42 -9.21
CA TRP A 95 4.95 -11.04 -8.97
C TRP A 95 3.88 -10.02 -8.59
N LEU A 96 4.22 -9.07 -7.70
CA LEU A 96 3.31 -8.04 -7.23
C LEU A 96 2.90 -7.09 -8.37
N LYS A 97 3.88 -6.59 -9.12
CA LYS A 97 3.66 -5.73 -10.28
C LYS A 97 2.71 -6.41 -11.26
N ASP A 98 2.98 -7.66 -11.62
CA ASP A 98 2.15 -8.40 -12.57
C ASP A 98 0.74 -8.62 -12.04
N ALA A 99 0.59 -8.95 -10.74
CA ALA A 99 -0.71 -9.07 -10.10
C ALA A 99 -1.50 -7.74 -10.13
N LEU A 100 -0.87 -6.62 -9.82
CA LEU A 100 -1.52 -5.30 -9.81
C LEU A 100 -1.91 -4.81 -11.21
N LEU A 101 -1.06 -5.01 -12.22
CA LEU A 101 -1.35 -4.64 -13.61
C LEU A 101 -2.47 -5.49 -14.23
N GLN A 102 -2.59 -6.76 -13.79
CA GLN A 102 -3.61 -7.69 -14.28
C GLN A 102 -4.90 -7.65 -13.44
N GLY A 103 -4.95 -6.91 -12.33
CA GLY A 103 -6.12 -6.86 -11.45
C GLY A 103 -6.32 -8.13 -10.61
N ARG A 104 -5.25 -8.91 -10.36
CA ARG A 104 -5.30 -10.12 -9.52
C ARG A 104 -5.32 -9.76 -8.03
N TYR A 105 -6.28 -8.95 -7.60
CA TYR A 105 -6.33 -8.39 -6.25
C TYR A 105 -6.53 -9.44 -5.16
N GLU A 106 -7.27 -10.52 -5.47
CA GLU A 106 -7.37 -11.67 -4.58
C GLU A 106 -6.02 -12.36 -4.36
N ASP A 107 -5.13 -12.34 -5.35
CA ASP A 107 -3.79 -12.89 -5.19
C ASP A 107 -2.94 -12.03 -4.27
N VAL A 108 -3.05 -10.70 -4.40
CA VAL A 108 -2.37 -9.74 -3.53
C VAL A 108 -2.94 -9.81 -2.11
N ASN A 109 -4.26 -9.88 -1.92
CA ASN A 109 -4.90 -10.02 -0.60
C ASN A 109 -4.43 -11.27 0.16
N CYS A 110 -4.15 -12.34 -0.59
CA CYS A 110 -3.64 -13.61 -0.08
C CYS A 110 -2.12 -13.79 -0.34
N TYR A 111 -1.35 -12.69 -0.38
CA TYR A 111 0.08 -12.72 -0.72
C TYR A 111 0.91 -13.65 0.18
N GLN A 112 0.51 -13.86 1.43
CA GLN A 112 1.24 -14.75 2.35
C GLN A 112 1.31 -16.19 1.85
N GLU A 113 0.29 -16.61 1.09
CA GLU A 113 0.17 -17.94 0.51
C GLU A 113 0.60 -17.97 -0.96
N LYS A 114 0.32 -16.90 -1.70
CA LYS A 114 0.44 -16.87 -3.17
C LYS A 114 1.72 -16.20 -3.68
N ALA A 115 2.35 -15.33 -2.90
CA ALA A 115 3.55 -14.61 -3.33
C ALA A 115 4.81 -15.44 -3.05
N PRO A 116 5.79 -15.45 -3.97
CA PRO A 116 7.10 -16.00 -3.69
C PRO A 116 7.77 -15.18 -2.58
N HIS A 117 8.41 -15.82 -1.61
CA HIS A 117 9.19 -15.13 -0.56
C HIS A 117 8.41 -14.15 0.33
N ALA A 118 7.09 -14.30 0.48
CA ALA A 118 6.25 -13.36 1.23
C ALA A 118 6.77 -13.01 2.63
N LYS A 119 7.17 -14.02 3.42
CA LYS A 119 7.74 -13.82 4.76
C LYS A 119 9.14 -13.18 4.74
N MET A 120 9.89 -13.36 3.67
CA MET A 120 11.20 -12.71 3.49
C MET A 120 11.01 -11.25 3.09
N ALA A 121 10.05 -10.93 2.22
CA ALA A 121 9.73 -9.57 1.82
C ALA A 121 9.11 -8.75 2.96
N HIS A 122 8.25 -9.40 3.75
CA HIS A 122 7.51 -8.76 4.85
C HIS A 122 7.53 -9.66 6.09
N PRO A 123 8.60 -9.61 6.91
CA PRO A 123 8.61 -10.25 8.23
C PRO A 123 7.50 -9.69 9.12
N TRP A 124 7.21 -8.40 8.95
CA TRP A 124 6.05 -7.70 9.46
C TRP A 124 5.38 -6.98 8.28
N PRO A 125 4.07 -7.14 8.06
CA PRO A 125 3.40 -6.67 6.85
C PRO A 125 2.75 -5.29 6.97
N ASP A 126 3.06 -4.55 8.03
CA ASP A 126 2.51 -3.22 8.29
C ASP A 126 2.76 -2.23 7.15
N HIS A 127 3.92 -2.31 6.49
CA HIS A 127 4.26 -1.49 5.33
C HIS A 127 3.63 -1.97 4.02
N PHE A 128 2.96 -3.13 4.02
CA PHE A 128 2.25 -3.68 2.87
C PHE A 128 0.74 -3.43 2.93
N TYR A 129 0.15 -3.38 4.14
CA TYR A 129 -1.28 -3.10 4.35
C TYR A 129 -1.84 -1.84 3.66
N PRO A 130 -1.11 -0.70 3.57
CA PRO A 130 -1.58 0.48 2.86
C PRO A 130 -1.92 0.22 1.38
N LEU A 131 -1.21 -0.70 0.73
CA LEU A 131 -1.49 -1.09 -0.66
C LEU A 131 -2.88 -1.71 -0.80
N HIS A 132 -3.27 -2.60 0.13
CA HIS A 132 -4.59 -3.23 0.10
C HIS A 132 -5.72 -2.20 0.26
N VAL A 133 -5.53 -1.19 1.12
CA VAL A 133 -6.51 -0.09 1.27
C VAL A 133 -6.64 0.68 -0.04
N ALA A 134 -5.53 1.06 -0.67
CA ALA A 134 -5.56 1.77 -1.95
C ALA A 134 -6.23 0.94 -3.06
N MET A 135 -5.95 -0.36 -3.13
CA MET A 135 -6.60 -1.28 -4.08
C MET A 135 -8.11 -1.37 -3.83
N GLY A 136 -8.54 -1.54 -2.58
CA GLY A 136 -9.96 -1.64 -2.23
C GLY A 136 -10.72 -0.35 -2.55
N ALA A 137 -10.08 0.80 -2.29
CA ALA A 137 -10.62 2.11 -2.62
C ALA A 137 -10.72 2.35 -4.12
N ALA A 138 -9.83 1.75 -4.92
CA ALA A 138 -9.86 1.87 -6.37
C ALA A 138 -11.10 1.23 -7.00
N GLY A 139 -11.56 0.11 -6.44
CA GLY A 139 -12.73 -0.65 -6.91
C GLY A 139 -12.34 -1.93 -7.67
N GLU A 140 -13.28 -2.87 -7.81
CA GLU A 140 -13.01 -4.25 -8.27
C GLU A 140 -12.46 -4.34 -9.70
N ASN A 141 -12.80 -3.39 -10.57
CA ASN A 141 -12.35 -3.35 -11.97
C ASN A 141 -11.18 -2.38 -12.21
N ALA A 142 -10.68 -1.73 -11.16
CA ALA A 142 -9.54 -0.85 -11.31
C ALA A 142 -8.31 -1.67 -11.70
N LYS A 143 -7.43 -1.06 -12.49
CA LYS A 143 -6.10 -1.60 -12.77
C LYS A 143 -5.07 -0.61 -12.29
N ALA A 144 -3.97 -1.13 -11.78
CA ALA A 144 -2.83 -0.31 -11.44
C ALA A 144 -2.11 0.13 -12.72
N LYS A 145 -1.53 1.33 -12.67
CA LYS A 145 -0.49 1.81 -13.58
C LYS A 145 0.76 2.03 -12.76
N LEU A 146 1.87 1.39 -13.15
CA LEU A 146 3.17 1.67 -12.54
C LEU A 146 3.61 3.08 -12.96
N ILE A 147 3.84 3.95 -11.98
CA ILE A 147 4.23 5.35 -12.20
C ILE A 147 5.68 5.64 -11.81
N HIS A 148 6.27 4.80 -10.96
CA HIS A 148 7.69 4.84 -10.60
C HIS A 148 8.17 3.45 -10.25
N HIS A 149 9.44 3.16 -10.55
CA HIS A 149 10.06 1.88 -10.18
C HIS A 149 11.56 2.09 -10.01
N SER A 150 12.03 2.01 -8.77
CA SER A 150 13.44 2.09 -8.43
C SER A 150 13.72 1.27 -7.17
N TRP A 151 15.00 1.08 -6.87
CA TRP A 151 15.45 0.19 -5.81
C TRP A 151 16.56 0.84 -5.01
N GLN A 152 16.66 0.49 -3.73
CA GLN A 152 17.78 0.85 -2.88
C GLN A 152 18.15 -0.32 -1.98
N LEU A 153 19.42 -0.34 -1.54
CA LEU A 153 19.94 -1.31 -0.57
C LEU A 153 19.63 -2.79 -0.94
N GLY A 154 19.66 -3.09 -2.24
CA GLY A 154 19.47 -4.41 -2.82
C GLY A 154 18.06 -4.98 -2.76
N SER A 155 17.21 -4.55 -1.83
CA SER A 155 15.92 -5.20 -1.56
C SER A 155 14.78 -4.25 -1.21
N LEU A 156 15.01 -2.93 -1.15
CA LEU A 156 13.96 -1.95 -0.88
C LEU A 156 13.40 -1.43 -2.20
N SER A 157 12.17 -1.82 -2.53
CA SER A 157 11.46 -1.35 -3.72
C SER A 157 10.71 -0.04 -3.45
N TYR A 158 10.85 0.89 -4.39
CA TYR A 158 10.09 2.14 -4.46
C TYR A 158 9.05 2.10 -5.59
N ALA A 159 8.61 0.91 -6.00
CA ALA A 159 7.52 0.77 -6.94
C ALA A 159 6.29 1.54 -6.45
N SER A 160 5.80 2.47 -7.29
CA SER A 160 4.64 3.30 -6.98
C SER A 160 3.58 3.12 -8.05
N TYR A 161 2.33 3.03 -7.62
CA TYR A 161 1.21 2.69 -8.49
C TYR A 161 0.10 3.73 -8.38
N GLN A 162 -0.45 4.09 -9.53
CA GLN A 162 -1.68 4.86 -9.64
C GLN A 162 -2.81 3.90 -9.98
N PHE A 163 -3.94 3.99 -9.28
CA PHE A 163 -5.14 3.23 -9.62
C PHE A 163 -6.14 4.15 -10.29
N ASN A 164 -6.51 3.85 -11.52
CA ASN A 164 -7.56 4.58 -12.21
C ASN A 164 -8.89 3.87 -11.93
N SER A 165 -9.89 4.62 -11.46
CA SER A 165 -11.26 4.12 -11.40
C SER A 165 -11.66 3.67 -12.80
N ALA A 166 -12.22 2.47 -12.93
CA ALA A 166 -12.92 2.10 -14.16
C ALA A 166 -14.11 3.06 -14.29
N SER A 167 -14.09 3.87 -15.35
CA SER A 167 -15.22 4.72 -15.74
C SER A 167 -16.49 3.91 -15.99
#